data_AF-A0A1G0LA69-F1
#
_entry.id   AF-A0A1G0LA69-F1
#
_cell.length_a   1.000
_cell.length_b   1.000
_cell.length_c   1.000
_cell.angle_alpha   90.00
_cell.angle_beta   90.00
_cell.angle_gamma   90.00
#
_symmetry.space_group_name_H-M   'P 1'
#
loop_
_entity.id
_entity.type
_entity.pdbx_description
1 polymer ?
#
loop_
_entity_poly.entity_id
_entity_poly.type
_entity_poly.pdbx_seq_one_letter_code
_entity_poly.pdbx_strand_id
1 'polypeptide(L)'
;LIFWSVGMIPDLAAARDRYEELLGPDHIRTKIFKVLSLGWTGSGSQWLHYNRAYLYFAALATPLVISVHSVVSWDFAVSLLPGWHSTIFPPYFVAGAIHSGLAMVLTLLIPMRKLLHLERIITLHHFEMIAKTIVLTASIIGYAYAAEGFIAWYSGDIFEWQFFYWRSTGSSAWMYWLIILLNVFIPWMFVFKKIRTSYVWLLCIAVLVNVGMWFERIFLIYTSLAHDFLPHNWGSYNPTWVEYSITLGSFAFFFLWFFGFSKFLPTVPISELKTRIAGMQSRPTEECAVCVSAGSGAEHTSVLAVFSHAGRLLEAVKSLCSSGFTKMEVFSPVKLDEVEKVMRSPKSPVRFWTLAGAVAGMIGGFWLAIGTGLVNSIVVGGKPTVSLIPFCIIAFEGTILVGSLANLTGLLLHARLLRYKAPAHYDRRFSRDKFGLLVTCDSGELERLQTLLSAAVPEEMHVRQ
;
A
#
# COMPACT_ATOMS: atom_id res chain seq x y z
N LEU A 1 -2.70 -1.64 -7.15
CA LEU A 1 -3.42 -2.94 -7.14
C LEU A 1 -2.50 -4.11 -6.82
N ILE A 2 -1.44 -4.38 -7.61
CA ILE A 2 -0.51 -5.52 -7.37
C ILE A 2 -0.01 -5.57 -5.92
N PHE A 3 0.45 -4.44 -5.38
CA PHE A 3 0.93 -4.36 -3.99
C PHE A 3 -0.13 -4.83 -2.97
N TRP A 4 -1.37 -4.35 -3.12
CA TRP A 4 -2.48 -4.75 -2.26
C TRP A 4 -2.84 -6.23 -2.43
N SER A 5 -2.93 -6.73 -3.67
CA SER A 5 -3.22 -8.13 -3.94
C SER A 5 -2.17 -9.08 -3.37
N VAL A 6 -0.88 -8.73 -3.49
CA VAL A 6 0.22 -9.49 -2.85
C VAL A 6 0.10 -9.41 -1.33
N GLY A 7 -0.14 -8.22 -0.78
CA GLY A 7 -0.39 -8.00 0.64
C GLY A 7 -1.44 -8.95 1.23
N MET A 8 -2.48 -9.24 0.48
CA MET A 8 -3.59 -10.09 0.91
C MET A 8 -3.35 -11.59 0.79
N ILE A 9 -2.34 -12.07 0.06
CA ILE A 9 -2.14 -13.51 -0.19
C ILE A 9 -2.19 -14.35 1.10
N PRO A 10 -1.49 -13.99 2.20
CA PRO A 10 -1.53 -14.78 3.44
C PRO A 10 -2.92 -14.79 4.08
N ASP A 11 -3.64 -13.68 4.03
CA ASP A 11 -4.98 -13.55 4.61
C ASP A 11 -6.03 -14.32 3.79
N LEU A 12 -5.89 -14.33 2.47
CA LEU A 12 -6.72 -15.14 1.57
C LEU A 12 -6.46 -16.64 1.79
N ALA A 13 -5.24 -17.04 2.12
CA ALA A 13 -4.92 -18.42 2.51
C ALA A 13 -5.56 -18.80 3.85
N ALA A 14 -5.53 -17.92 4.85
CA ALA A 14 -6.22 -18.15 6.12
C ALA A 14 -7.75 -18.29 5.92
N ALA A 15 -8.33 -17.47 5.04
CA ALA A 15 -9.74 -17.55 4.67
C ALA A 15 -10.05 -18.85 3.90
N ARG A 16 -9.21 -19.24 2.94
CA ARG A 16 -9.31 -20.53 2.21
C ARG A 16 -9.43 -21.69 3.19
N ASP A 17 -8.49 -21.79 4.11
CA ASP A 17 -8.40 -22.95 5.02
C ASP A 17 -9.55 -22.98 6.02
N ARG A 18 -10.05 -21.81 6.43
CA ARG A 18 -11.27 -21.71 7.25
C ARG A 18 -12.52 -22.12 6.47
N TYR A 19 -12.67 -21.72 5.22
CA TYR A 19 -13.81 -22.12 4.40
C TYR A 19 -13.77 -23.60 4.03
N GLU A 20 -12.58 -24.16 3.79
CA GLU A 20 -12.40 -25.58 3.52
C GLU A 20 -12.81 -26.45 4.72
N GLU A 21 -12.50 -26.02 5.94
CA GLU A 21 -12.93 -26.66 7.18
C GLU A 21 -14.45 -26.59 7.38
N LEU A 22 -15.06 -25.42 7.15
CA LEU A 22 -16.48 -25.19 7.42
C LEU A 22 -17.43 -25.73 6.34
N LEU A 23 -17.03 -25.63 5.07
CA LEU A 23 -17.90 -25.86 3.91
C LEU A 23 -17.40 -27.00 3.00
N GLY A 24 -16.22 -27.54 3.28
CA GLY A 24 -15.57 -28.56 2.47
C GLY A 24 -14.75 -28.00 1.27
N PRO A 25 -13.98 -28.87 0.61
CA PRO A 25 -13.07 -28.50 -0.48
C PRO A 25 -13.80 -28.12 -1.77
N ASP A 26 -15.00 -28.66 -2.01
CA ASP A 26 -15.72 -28.49 -3.27
C ASP A 26 -16.60 -27.24 -3.35
N HIS A 27 -16.79 -26.55 -2.22
CA HIS A 27 -17.61 -25.36 -2.15
C HIS A 27 -17.00 -24.21 -2.98
N ILE A 28 -17.87 -23.43 -3.66
CA ILE A 28 -17.45 -22.36 -4.58
C ILE A 28 -16.53 -21.33 -3.89
N ARG A 29 -16.87 -20.94 -2.64
CA ARG A 29 -16.03 -20.03 -1.85
C ARG A 29 -14.63 -20.61 -1.62
N THR A 30 -14.52 -21.87 -1.21
CA THR A 30 -13.23 -22.54 -1.02
C THR A 30 -12.41 -22.54 -2.30
N LYS A 31 -13.04 -22.83 -3.46
CA LYS A 31 -12.37 -22.79 -4.78
C LYS A 31 -11.86 -21.40 -5.14
N ILE A 32 -12.67 -20.35 -4.94
CA ILE A 32 -12.27 -18.96 -5.20
C ILE A 32 -11.07 -18.57 -4.34
N PHE A 33 -11.15 -18.78 -3.01
CA PHE A 33 -10.05 -18.43 -2.11
C PHE A 33 -8.81 -19.30 -2.35
N LYS A 34 -8.96 -20.54 -2.80
CA LYS A 34 -7.85 -21.40 -3.22
C LYS A 34 -7.08 -20.81 -4.39
N VAL A 35 -7.78 -20.35 -5.43
CA VAL A 35 -7.15 -19.66 -6.57
C VAL A 35 -6.49 -18.36 -6.13
N LEU A 36 -7.20 -17.53 -5.35
CA LEU A 36 -6.68 -16.23 -4.91
C LEU A 36 -5.51 -16.33 -3.94
N SER A 37 -5.40 -17.41 -3.16
CA SER A 37 -4.26 -17.67 -2.26
C SER A 37 -2.97 -18.07 -2.98
N LEU A 38 -3.00 -18.31 -4.30
CA LEU A 38 -1.85 -18.65 -5.14
C LEU A 38 -0.96 -19.80 -4.59
N GLY A 39 -1.54 -20.76 -3.87
CA GLY A 39 -0.79 -21.87 -3.27
C GLY A 39 0.04 -21.49 -2.04
N TRP A 40 -0.33 -20.42 -1.34
CA TRP A 40 0.33 -20.01 -0.10
C TRP A 40 0.12 -21.03 1.02
N THR A 41 1.23 -21.38 1.68
CA THR A 41 1.30 -22.33 2.82
C THR A 41 1.96 -21.72 4.04
N GLY A 42 2.50 -20.50 3.95
CA GLY A 42 3.18 -19.84 5.07
C GLY A 42 4.51 -20.50 5.44
N SER A 43 5.19 -21.14 4.47
CA SER A 43 6.53 -21.69 4.73
C SER A 43 7.57 -20.58 4.87
N GLY A 44 8.66 -20.85 5.60
CA GLY A 44 9.74 -19.90 5.83
C GLY A 44 10.38 -19.40 4.53
N SER A 45 10.47 -20.27 3.51
CA SER A 45 10.93 -19.89 2.17
C SER A 45 9.97 -18.92 1.47
N GLN A 46 8.65 -19.18 1.55
CA GLN A 46 7.65 -18.25 1.02
C GLN A 46 7.71 -16.89 1.72
N TRP A 47 7.79 -16.88 3.06
CA TRP A 47 7.92 -15.67 3.85
C TRP A 47 9.19 -14.88 3.52
N LEU A 48 10.33 -15.55 3.34
CA LEU A 48 11.60 -14.92 2.97
C LEU A 48 11.48 -14.11 1.66
N HIS A 49 10.90 -14.72 0.62
CA HIS A 49 10.73 -14.06 -0.67
C HIS A 49 9.63 -13.00 -0.63
N TYR A 50 8.51 -13.28 0.06
CA TYR A 50 7.40 -12.35 0.26
C TYR A 50 7.83 -11.07 0.97
N ASN A 51 8.58 -11.19 2.07
CA ASN A 51 9.03 -10.04 2.86
C ASN A 51 9.87 -9.08 2.03
N ARG A 52 10.78 -9.62 1.21
CA ARG A 52 11.63 -8.82 0.32
C ARG A 52 10.81 -8.21 -0.81
N ALA A 53 9.91 -8.98 -1.42
CA ALA A 53 9.03 -8.46 -2.47
C ALA A 53 8.12 -7.33 -1.96
N TYR A 54 7.50 -7.51 -0.79
CA TYR A 54 6.64 -6.51 -0.15
C TYR A 54 7.40 -5.23 0.18
N LEU A 55 8.62 -5.35 0.72
CA LEU A 55 9.50 -4.20 0.95
C LEU A 55 9.79 -3.43 -0.34
N TYR A 56 10.11 -4.13 -1.43
CA TYR A 56 10.38 -3.47 -2.71
C TYR A 56 9.14 -2.83 -3.33
N PHE A 57 7.98 -3.47 -3.23
CA PHE A 57 6.73 -2.82 -3.65
C PHE A 57 6.46 -1.56 -2.84
N ALA A 58 6.66 -1.57 -1.52
CA ALA A 58 6.50 -0.38 -0.69
C ALA A 58 7.50 0.73 -1.05
N ALA A 59 8.76 0.35 -1.31
CA ALA A 59 9.82 1.27 -1.72
C ALA A 59 9.57 1.91 -3.09
N LEU A 60 8.98 1.17 -4.04
CA LEU A 60 8.60 1.69 -5.36
C LEU A 60 7.28 2.48 -5.33
N ALA A 61 6.32 2.08 -4.48
CA ALA A 61 5.02 2.73 -4.39
C ALA A 61 5.08 4.10 -3.68
N THR A 62 5.98 4.28 -2.71
CA THR A 62 6.07 5.55 -1.96
C THR A 62 6.41 6.74 -2.88
N PRO A 63 7.46 6.66 -3.73
CA PRO A 63 7.73 7.70 -4.72
C PRO A 63 6.65 7.81 -5.80
N LEU A 64 6.00 6.69 -6.18
CA LEU A 64 4.90 6.68 -7.14
C LEU A 64 3.73 7.56 -6.71
N VAL A 65 3.34 7.51 -5.44
CA VAL A 65 2.23 8.32 -4.92
C VAL A 65 2.52 9.81 -5.08
N ILE A 66 3.77 10.22 -4.88
CA ILE A 66 4.20 11.61 -5.06
C ILE A 66 4.23 11.97 -6.54
N SER A 67 4.76 11.11 -7.41
CA SER A 67 4.86 11.39 -8.84
C SER A 67 3.50 11.45 -9.52
N VAL A 68 2.59 10.51 -9.27
CA VAL A 68 1.28 10.46 -9.95
C VAL A 68 0.50 11.76 -9.75
N HIS A 69 0.44 12.26 -8.52
CA HIS A 69 -0.24 13.53 -8.25
C HIS A 69 0.54 14.75 -8.76
N SER A 70 1.87 14.67 -8.82
CA SER A 70 2.71 15.71 -9.46
C SER A 70 2.47 15.76 -10.98
N VAL A 71 2.35 14.60 -11.64
CA VAL A 71 2.08 14.51 -13.09
C VAL A 71 0.72 15.11 -13.44
N VAL A 72 -0.33 14.75 -12.69
CA VAL A 72 -1.66 15.37 -12.87
C VAL A 72 -1.61 16.88 -12.63
N SER A 73 -0.77 17.36 -11.71
CA SER A 73 -0.61 18.81 -11.50
C SER A 73 0.12 19.50 -12.68
N TRP A 74 1.03 18.79 -13.35
CA TRP A 74 1.79 19.34 -14.47
C TRP A 74 0.92 19.56 -15.71
N ASP A 75 -0.19 18.83 -15.86
CA ASP A 75 -1.18 19.10 -16.90
C ASP A 75 -1.70 20.56 -16.83
N PHE A 76 -1.75 21.13 -15.63
CA PHE A 76 -2.04 22.55 -15.42
C PHE A 76 -0.77 23.40 -15.41
N ALA A 77 0.23 23.02 -14.62
CA ALA A 77 1.41 23.85 -14.36
C ALA A 77 2.25 24.19 -15.60
N VAL A 78 2.21 23.33 -16.62
CA VAL A 78 2.93 23.54 -17.89
C VAL A 78 2.15 24.43 -18.85
N SER A 79 0.86 24.67 -18.60
CA SER A 79 0.06 25.65 -19.34
C SER A 79 0.61 27.07 -19.14
N LEU A 80 0.28 27.95 -20.08
CA LEU A 80 0.63 29.38 -20.01
C LEU A 80 -0.48 30.23 -19.39
N LEU A 81 -1.62 29.63 -19.03
CA LEU A 81 -2.75 30.37 -18.46
C LEU A 81 -2.42 30.96 -17.08
N PRO A 82 -2.93 32.17 -16.78
CA PRO A 82 -2.73 32.80 -15.48
C PRO A 82 -3.37 31.95 -14.37
N GLY A 83 -2.64 31.84 -13.27
CA GLY A 83 -3.01 30.99 -12.15
C GLY A 83 -2.84 29.47 -12.37
N TRP A 84 -2.52 28.99 -13.57
CA TRP A 84 -2.06 27.61 -13.75
C TRP A 84 -0.54 27.54 -13.86
N HIS A 85 0.10 28.49 -14.52
CA HIS A 85 1.55 28.52 -14.73
C HIS A 85 2.32 28.75 -13.41
N SER A 86 2.52 27.70 -12.63
CA SER A 86 3.11 27.81 -11.30
C SER A 86 3.95 26.60 -10.90
N THR A 87 5.11 26.87 -10.30
CA THR A 87 6.07 25.84 -9.87
C THR A 87 5.69 25.17 -8.54
N ILE A 88 4.76 25.75 -7.78
CA ILE A 88 4.31 25.20 -6.48
C ILE A 88 3.25 24.11 -6.63
N PHE A 89 2.68 23.94 -7.83
CA PHE A 89 1.56 23.02 -8.08
C PHE A 89 1.86 21.56 -7.75
N PRO A 90 3.01 20.97 -8.13
CA PRO A 90 3.30 19.57 -7.81
C PRO A 90 3.25 19.23 -6.32
N PRO A 91 4.02 19.90 -5.42
CA PRO A 91 3.94 19.60 -3.99
C PRO A 91 2.57 19.97 -3.38
N TYR A 92 1.91 21.01 -3.90
CA TYR A 92 0.56 21.40 -3.46
C TYR A 92 -0.50 20.35 -3.80
N PHE A 93 -0.52 19.81 -5.02
CA PHE A 93 -1.46 18.77 -5.43
C PHE A 93 -1.23 17.47 -4.65
N VAL A 94 0.03 17.12 -4.37
CA VAL A 94 0.38 15.98 -3.51
C VAL A 94 -0.15 16.18 -2.08
N ALA A 95 0.04 17.36 -1.49
CA ALA A 95 -0.49 17.68 -0.17
C ALA A 95 -2.02 17.62 -0.14
N GLY A 96 -2.69 18.18 -1.16
CA GLY A 96 -4.14 18.11 -1.35
C GLY A 96 -4.66 16.68 -1.48
N ALA A 97 -3.95 15.82 -2.21
CA ALA A 97 -4.32 14.41 -2.37
C ALA A 97 -4.21 13.63 -1.04
N ILE A 98 -3.16 13.86 -0.26
CA ILE A 98 -3.04 13.27 1.08
C ILE A 98 -4.14 13.81 2.01
N HIS A 99 -4.42 15.12 1.94
CA HIS A 99 -5.44 15.78 2.76
C HIS A 99 -6.85 15.20 2.52
N SER A 100 -7.31 15.16 1.26
CA SER A 100 -8.61 14.58 0.89
C SER A 100 -8.65 13.06 1.13
N GLY A 101 -7.57 12.35 0.83
CA GLY A 101 -7.48 10.90 1.04
C GLY A 101 -7.65 10.52 2.52
N LEU A 102 -6.98 11.22 3.43
CA LEU A 102 -7.11 10.99 4.88
C LEU A 102 -8.51 11.34 5.39
N ALA A 103 -9.12 12.42 4.88
CA ALA A 103 -10.49 12.77 5.20
C ALA A 103 -11.49 11.71 4.71
N MET A 104 -11.31 11.18 3.50
CA MET A 104 -12.10 10.04 3.00
C MET A 104 -11.92 8.79 3.87
N VAL A 105 -10.70 8.48 4.32
CA VAL A 105 -10.43 7.37 5.23
C VAL A 105 -11.21 7.52 6.54
N LEU A 106 -11.26 8.72 7.14
CA LEU A 106 -12.08 8.98 8.33
C LEU A 106 -13.57 8.76 8.04
N THR A 107 -14.05 9.27 6.90
CA THR A 107 -15.46 9.20 6.48
C THR A 107 -15.92 7.75 6.33
N LEU A 108 -15.06 6.86 5.84
CA LEU A 108 -15.37 5.44 5.64
C LEU A 108 -15.12 4.58 6.90
N LEU A 109 -13.98 4.75 7.58
CA LEU A 109 -13.60 3.87 8.68
C LEU A 109 -14.41 4.11 9.96
N ILE A 110 -14.86 5.34 10.24
CA ILE A 110 -15.67 5.63 11.43
C ILE A 110 -16.99 4.84 11.44
N PRO A 111 -17.83 4.88 10.38
CA PRO A 111 -19.04 4.06 10.34
C PRO A 111 -18.72 2.56 10.19
N MET A 112 -17.75 2.18 9.35
CA MET A 112 -17.39 0.76 9.18
C MET A 112 -16.92 0.09 10.48
N ARG A 113 -16.20 0.83 11.33
CA ARG A 113 -15.79 0.34 12.65
C ARG A 113 -16.98 -0.17 13.47
N LYS A 114 -18.13 0.52 13.39
CA LYS A 114 -19.37 0.14 14.07
C LYS A 114 -20.10 -0.98 13.33
N LEU A 115 -20.24 -0.86 12.01
CA LEU A 115 -20.96 -1.84 11.18
C LEU A 115 -20.32 -3.23 11.18
N LEU A 116 -18.99 -3.30 11.25
CA LEU A 116 -18.22 -4.55 11.23
C LEU A 116 -17.71 -4.97 12.63
N HIS A 117 -18.12 -4.29 13.70
CA HIS A 117 -17.68 -4.57 15.08
C HIS A 117 -16.15 -4.60 15.28
N LEU A 118 -15.43 -3.71 14.59
CA LEU A 118 -13.96 -3.65 14.60
C LEU A 118 -13.40 -2.73 15.71
N GLU A 119 -14.18 -2.45 16.74
CA GLU A 119 -13.90 -1.39 17.73
C GLU A 119 -12.68 -1.66 18.59
N ARG A 120 -12.33 -2.95 18.77
CA ARG A 120 -11.16 -3.42 19.52
C ARG A 120 -9.86 -3.29 18.72
N ILE A 121 -9.94 -3.33 17.39
CA ILE A 121 -8.79 -3.25 16.48
C ILE A 121 -8.55 -1.78 16.09
N ILE A 122 -9.59 -1.11 15.60
CA ILE A 122 -9.53 0.29 15.18
C ILE A 122 -9.89 1.18 16.36
N THR A 123 -8.87 1.56 17.14
CA THR A 123 -9.01 2.42 18.32
C THR A 123 -9.06 3.91 17.97
N LEU A 124 -9.50 4.75 18.92
CA LEU A 124 -9.50 6.22 18.78
C LEU A 124 -8.11 6.80 18.48
N HIS A 125 -7.05 6.14 18.95
CA HIS A 125 -5.68 6.57 18.70
C HIS A 125 -5.35 6.65 17.21
N HIS A 126 -5.82 5.68 16.40
CA HIS A 126 -5.62 5.71 14.95
C HIS A 126 -6.26 6.95 14.32
N PHE A 127 -7.49 7.30 14.70
CA PHE A 127 -8.17 8.48 14.20
C PHE A 127 -7.52 9.78 14.67
N GLU A 128 -7.02 9.82 15.91
CA GLU A 128 -6.28 10.99 16.42
C GLU A 128 -4.99 11.22 15.62
N MET A 129 -4.27 10.16 15.26
CA MET A 129 -3.07 10.26 14.42
C MET A 129 -3.41 10.75 13.00
N ILE A 130 -4.49 10.25 12.39
CA ILE A 130 -4.97 10.75 11.10
C ILE A 130 -5.31 12.24 11.17
N ALA A 131 -6.05 12.66 12.21
CA ALA A 131 -6.42 14.07 12.40
C ALA A 131 -5.19 14.98 12.55
N LYS A 132 -4.14 14.55 13.25
CA LYS A 132 -2.87 15.30 13.34
C LYS A 132 -2.19 15.45 11.98
N THR A 133 -2.19 14.40 11.16
CA THR A 133 -1.65 14.47 9.80
C THR A 133 -2.48 15.39 8.91
N ILE A 134 -3.80 15.41 9.07
CA ILE A 134 -4.70 16.36 8.36
C ILE A 134 -4.35 17.81 8.72
N VAL A 135 -4.04 18.12 9.98
CA VAL A 135 -3.59 19.47 10.38
C VAL A 135 -2.30 19.86 9.67
N LEU A 136 -1.33 18.93 9.58
CA LEU A 136 -0.08 19.17 8.87
C LEU A 136 -0.34 19.49 7.39
N THR A 137 -1.14 18.66 6.71
CA THR A 137 -1.43 18.88 5.29
C THR A 137 -2.27 20.13 5.04
N ALA A 138 -3.24 20.44 5.91
CA ALA A 138 -3.99 21.69 5.88
C ALA A 138 -3.07 22.91 5.97
N SER A 139 -2.02 22.82 6.79
CA SER A 139 -1.04 23.90 6.94
C SER A 139 -0.18 24.09 5.69
N ILE A 140 0.20 22.99 5.03
CA ILE A 140 0.91 23.04 3.74
C ILE A 140 0.02 23.67 2.65
N ILE A 141 -1.26 23.29 2.60
CA ILE A 141 -2.24 23.85 1.67
C ILE A 141 -2.47 25.34 1.96
N GLY A 142 -2.67 25.71 3.22
CA GLY A 142 -2.82 27.12 3.63
C GLY A 142 -1.59 27.96 3.30
N TYR A 143 -0.39 27.41 3.45
CA TYR A 143 0.85 28.04 2.98
C TYR A 143 0.84 28.24 1.47
N ALA A 144 0.44 27.23 0.68
CA ALA A 144 0.39 27.34 -0.77
C ALA A 144 -0.59 28.45 -1.22
N TYR A 145 -1.78 28.54 -0.61
CA TYR A 145 -2.74 29.62 -0.89
C TYR A 145 -2.19 31.00 -0.55
N ALA A 146 -1.52 31.14 0.60
CA ALA A 146 -0.90 32.39 0.99
C ALA A 146 0.26 32.77 0.06
N ALA A 147 1.08 31.79 -0.33
CA ALA A 147 2.18 31.97 -1.27
C ALA A 147 1.69 32.39 -2.64
N GLU A 148 0.58 31.82 -3.13
CA GLU A 148 -0.02 32.21 -4.40
C GLU A 148 -0.45 33.70 -4.41
N GLY A 149 -1.13 34.15 -3.36
CA GLY A 149 -1.50 35.57 -3.22
C GLY A 149 -0.29 36.48 -3.07
N PHE A 150 0.73 36.05 -2.32
CA PHE A 150 1.97 36.80 -2.16
C PHE A 150 2.73 36.93 -3.49
N ILE A 151 2.87 35.84 -4.25
CA ILE A 151 3.59 35.83 -5.53
C ILE A 151 2.83 36.62 -6.60
N ALA A 152 1.49 36.55 -6.63
CA ALA A 152 0.69 37.36 -7.54
C ALA A 152 0.91 38.87 -7.31
N TRP A 153 1.09 39.29 -6.06
CA TRP A 153 1.46 40.68 -5.73
C TRP A 153 2.93 40.99 -6.03
N TYR A 154 3.83 40.08 -5.65
CA TYR A 154 5.28 40.26 -5.72
C TYR A 154 5.84 40.20 -7.16
N SER A 155 5.19 39.45 -8.07
CA SER A 155 5.65 39.28 -9.45
C SER A 155 5.65 40.59 -10.25
N GLY A 156 4.79 41.55 -9.88
CA GLY A 156 4.56 42.78 -10.64
C GLY A 156 3.87 42.56 -11.99
N ASP A 157 3.42 41.34 -12.29
CA ASP A 157 2.69 41.02 -13.51
C ASP A 157 1.23 41.45 -13.38
N ILE A 158 0.78 42.27 -14.33
CA ILE A 158 -0.57 42.85 -14.30
C ILE A 158 -1.66 41.80 -14.45
N PHE A 159 -1.41 40.71 -15.18
CA PHE A 159 -2.37 39.65 -15.42
C PHE A 159 -2.47 38.73 -14.19
N GLU A 160 -1.35 38.34 -13.58
CA GLU A 160 -1.36 37.54 -12.35
C GLU A 160 -2.02 38.28 -11.19
N TRP A 161 -1.70 39.56 -10.99
CA TRP A 161 -2.33 40.35 -9.92
C TRP A 161 -3.83 40.56 -10.17
N GLN A 162 -4.21 40.95 -11.39
CA GLN A 162 -5.62 41.16 -11.74
C GLN A 162 -6.43 39.86 -11.65
N PHE A 163 -5.84 38.73 -12.06
CA PHE A 163 -6.45 37.41 -11.94
C PHE A 163 -6.67 37.01 -10.47
N PHE A 164 -5.65 37.18 -9.60
CA PHE A 164 -5.78 36.92 -8.17
C PHE A 164 -6.82 37.84 -7.49
N TYR A 165 -6.80 39.13 -7.84
CA TYR A 165 -7.78 40.09 -7.34
C TYR A 165 -9.21 39.70 -7.74
N TRP A 166 -9.44 39.37 -9.02
CA TRP A 166 -10.74 38.92 -9.49
C TRP A 166 -11.19 37.62 -8.82
N ARG A 167 -10.30 36.67 -8.56
CA ARG A 167 -10.63 35.44 -7.84
C ARG A 167 -11.09 35.68 -6.41
N SER A 168 -10.58 36.72 -5.74
CA SER A 168 -10.88 37.02 -4.34
C SER A 168 -12.04 38.01 -4.13
N THR A 169 -12.36 38.85 -5.12
CA THR A 169 -13.43 39.88 -5.03
C THR A 169 -14.50 39.80 -6.13
N GLY A 170 -14.26 39.05 -7.20
CA GLY A 170 -15.14 38.94 -8.36
C GLY A 170 -16.30 37.96 -8.18
N SER A 171 -16.88 37.51 -9.30
CA SER A 171 -18.03 36.59 -9.33
C SER A 171 -17.76 35.24 -8.64
N SER A 172 -16.50 34.79 -8.66
CA SER A 172 -16.06 33.51 -8.07
C SER A 172 -15.53 33.64 -6.64
N ALA A 173 -15.58 34.84 -6.03
CA ALA A 173 -15.03 35.10 -4.70
C ALA A 173 -15.61 34.19 -3.61
N TRP A 174 -16.90 33.86 -3.70
CA TRP A 174 -17.55 32.99 -2.72
C TRP A 174 -16.89 31.60 -2.67
N MET A 175 -16.43 31.06 -3.81
CA MET A 175 -15.72 29.77 -3.86
C MET A 175 -14.34 29.90 -3.22
N TYR A 176 -13.61 30.98 -3.51
CA TYR A 176 -12.29 31.23 -2.95
C TYR A 176 -12.31 31.22 -1.41
N TRP A 177 -13.21 32.00 -0.80
CA TRP A 177 -13.35 32.08 0.65
C TRP A 177 -13.89 30.78 1.25
N LEU A 178 -14.79 30.08 0.55
CA LEU A 178 -15.29 28.78 0.96
C LEU A 178 -14.16 27.74 1.04
N ILE A 179 -13.30 27.69 0.02
CA ILE A 179 -12.17 26.74 -0.02
C ILE A 179 -11.20 26.99 1.13
N ILE A 180 -10.85 28.25 1.38
CA ILE A 180 -9.99 28.60 2.53
C ILE A 180 -10.62 28.16 3.85
N LEU A 181 -11.92 28.40 4.03
CA LEU A 181 -12.65 27.96 5.23
C LEU A 181 -12.61 26.44 5.39
N LEU A 182 -12.99 25.69 4.35
CA LEU A 182 -13.16 24.23 4.41
C LEU A 182 -11.84 23.46 4.46
N ASN A 183 -10.80 23.93 3.77
CA ASN A 183 -9.53 23.19 3.63
C ASN A 183 -8.46 23.65 4.64
N VAL A 184 -8.56 24.86 5.18
CA VAL A 184 -7.56 25.41 6.12
C VAL A 184 -8.13 25.57 7.52
N PHE A 185 -9.15 26.40 7.67
CA PHE A 185 -9.64 26.78 9.01
C PHE A 185 -10.39 25.66 9.72
N ILE A 186 -11.30 24.97 9.03
CA ILE A 186 -12.06 23.86 9.63
C ILE A 186 -11.12 22.71 10.06
N PRO A 187 -10.14 22.25 9.23
CA PRO A 187 -9.25 21.16 9.62
C PRO A 187 -8.29 21.56 10.75
N TRP A 188 -7.90 22.83 10.84
CA TRP A 188 -7.12 23.35 11.98
C TRP A 188 -7.84 23.22 13.32
N MET A 189 -9.17 23.06 13.35
CA MET A 189 -9.88 22.75 14.59
C MET A 189 -9.40 21.44 15.25
N PHE A 190 -8.78 20.52 14.51
CA PHE A 190 -8.15 19.31 15.09
C PHE A 190 -6.94 19.59 15.98
N VAL A 191 -6.39 20.81 15.99
CA VAL A 191 -5.40 21.25 17.00
C VAL A 191 -5.98 21.13 18.43
N PHE A 192 -7.29 21.32 18.59
CA PHE A 192 -7.96 21.13 19.87
C PHE A 192 -8.19 19.65 20.15
N LYS A 193 -7.57 19.13 21.23
CA LYS A 193 -7.68 17.71 21.61
C LYS A 193 -9.13 17.24 21.71
N LYS A 194 -10.01 18.06 22.29
CA LYS A 194 -11.46 17.78 22.44
C LYS A 194 -12.15 17.46 21.10
N ILE A 195 -11.75 18.12 20.03
CA ILE A 195 -12.34 17.97 18.68
C ILE A 195 -11.78 16.72 18.01
N ARG A 196 -10.44 16.53 18.00
CA ARG A 196 -9.81 15.36 17.38
C ARG A 196 -10.04 14.04 18.12
N THR A 197 -10.51 14.05 19.36
CA THR A 197 -10.87 12.84 20.11
C THR A 197 -12.38 12.55 20.14
N SER A 198 -13.16 13.19 19.27
CA SER A 198 -14.61 12.97 19.15
C SER A 198 -14.95 12.45 17.76
N TYR A 199 -15.61 11.28 17.69
CA TYR A 199 -15.99 10.65 16.43
C TYR A 199 -16.91 11.52 15.57
N VAL A 200 -17.83 12.26 16.18
CA VAL A 200 -18.77 13.13 15.47
C VAL A 200 -18.02 14.27 14.79
N TRP A 201 -17.14 14.96 15.53
CA TRP A 201 -16.34 16.05 14.98
C TRP A 201 -15.38 15.55 13.90
N LEU A 202 -14.72 14.40 14.11
CA LEU A 202 -13.87 13.77 13.10
C LEU A 202 -14.63 13.52 11.80
N LEU A 203 -15.85 12.97 11.88
CA LEU A 203 -16.67 12.67 10.70
C LEU A 203 -17.17 13.94 10.00
N CYS A 204 -17.72 14.91 10.75
CA CYS A 204 -18.23 16.16 10.19
C CYS A 204 -17.12 16.96 9.48
N ILE A 205 -15.96 17.13 10.13
CA ILE A 205 -14.83 17.84 9.55
C ILE A 205 -14.29 17.10 8.32
N ALA A 206 -14.19 15.76 8.36
CA ALA A 206 -13.73 14.98 7.23
C ALA A 206 -14.62 15.10 5.99
N VAL A 207 -15.95 15.12 6.16
CA VAL A 207 -16.89 15.36 5.05
C VAL A 207 -16.71 16.76 4.49
N LEU A 208 -16.60 17.78 5.36
CA LEU A 208 -16.39 19.17 4.94
C LEU A 208 -15.07 19.37 4.19
N VAL A 209 -13.99 18.69 4.60
CA VAL A 209 -12.72 18.66 3.88
C VAL A 209 -12.89 18.08 2.48
N ASN A 210 -13.57 16.93 2.34
CA ASN A 210 -13.76 16.33 1.03
C ASN A 210 -14.58 17.23 0.09
N VAL A 211 -15.59 17.92 0.64
CA VAL A 211 -16.36 18.93 -0.10
C VAL A 211 -15.47 20.11 -0.51
N GLY A 212 -14.67 20.65 0.42
CA GLY A 212 -13.75 21.75 0.14
C GLY A 212 -12.69 21.41 -0.90
N MET A 213 -12.10 20.21 -0.85
CA MET A 213 -11.12 19.72 -1.83
C MET A 213 -11.75 19.48 -3.21
N TRP A 214 -13.04 19.12 -3.27
CA TRP A 214 -13.77 19.02 -4.53
C TRP A 214 -14.00 20.40 -5.14
N PHE A 215 -14.45 21.38 -4.33
CA PHE A 215 -14.57 22.77 -4.76
C PHE A 215 -13.24 23.38 -5.17
N GLU A 216 -12.14 23.05 -4.50
CA GLU A 216 -10.78 23.49 -4.88
C GLU A 216 -10.43 23.08 -6.31
N ARG A 217 -10.68 21.82 -6.68
CA ARG A 217 -10.40 21.33 -8.04
C ARG A 217 -11.28 22.01 -9.08
N ILE A 218 -12.57 22.21 -8.79
CA ILE A 218 -13.47 22.96 -9.69
C ILE A 218 -12.99 24.41 -9.82
N PHE A 219 -12.69 25.06 -8.70
CA PHE A 219 -12.27 26.46 -8.67
C PHE A 219 -10.99 26.68 -9.47
N LEU A 220 -9.97 25.84 -9.29
CA LEU A 220 -8.72 25.91 -10.06
C LEU A 220 -8.97 25.77 -11.56
N ILE A 221 -9.81 24.83 -11.99
CA ILE A 221 -10.06 24.58 -13.41
C ILE A 221 -10.92 25.70 -14.02
N TYR A 222 -12.03 26.02 -13.36
CA TYR A 222 -13.01 26.99 -13.84
C TYR A 222 -12.42 28.40 -13.92
N THR A 223 -11.81 28.90 -12.84
CA THR A 223 -11.42 30.31 -12.76
C THR A 223 -10.35 30.69 -13.78
N SER A 224 -9.33 29.85 -13.97
CA SER A 224 -8.26 30.09 -14.95
C SER A 224 -8.72 30.04 -16.41
N LEU A 225 -9.83 29.35 -16.71
CA LEU A 225 -10.42 29.32 -18.05
C LEU A 225 -11.46 30.43 -18.25
N ALA A 226 -12.15 30.82 -17.19
CA ALA A 226 -13.20 31.83 -17.22
C ALA A 226 -12.67 33.26 -17.41
N HIS A 227 -11.40 33.50 -17.03
CA HIS A 227 -10.81 34.84 -16.98
C HIS A 227 -9.35 34.78 -17.45
N ASP A 228 -9.16 34.58 -18.76
CA ASP A 228 -7.85 34.49 -19.41
C ASP A 228 -7.27 35.87 -19.79
N PHE A 229 -6.20 35.87 -20.60
CA PHE A 229 -5.53 37.09 -21.07
C PHE A 229 -6.41 38.03 -21.91
N LEU A 230 -7.47 37.54 -22.56
CA LEU A 230 -8.27 38.32 -23.50
C LEU A 230 -9.68 38.55 -22.94
N PRO A 231 -10.07 39.81 -22.65
CA PRO A 231 -11.39 40.11 -22.09
C PRO A 231 -12.58 39.60 -22.91
N HIS A 232 -12.42 39.43 -24.23
CA HIS A 232 -13.44 38.87 -25.11
C HIS A 232 -13.79 37.41 -24.78
N ASN A 233 -12.84 36.62 -24.26
CA ASN A 233 -13.03 35.20 -23.96
C ASN A 233 -13.64 34.95 -22.58
N TRP A 234 -13.85 36.00 -21.79
CA TRP A 234 -14.33 35.86 -20.42
C TRP A 234 -15.74 35.29 -20.39
N GLY A 235 -15.95 34.30 -19.53
CA GLY A 235 -17.17 33.51 -19.52
C GLY A 235 -17.50 32.89 -18.17
N SER A 236 -18.69 32.28 -18.10
CA SER A 236 -19.14 31.54 -16.94
C SER A 236 -19.39 30.08 -17.30
N TYR A 237 -19.10 29.18 -16.37
CA TYR A 237 -19.41 27.76 -16.52
C TYR A 237 -20.53 27.40 -15.55
N ASN A 238 -21.57 26.75 -16.08
CA ASN A 238 -22.65 26.20 -15.30
C ASN A 238 -22.78 24.70 -15.66
N PRO A 239 -22.45 23.78 -14.75
CA PRO A 239 -22.54 22.36 -15.02
C PRO A 239 -23.97 21.95 -15.34
N THR A 240 -24.12 21.10 -16.35
CA THR A 240 -25.39 20.52 -16.74
C THR A 240 -25.80 19.37 -15.81
N TRP A 241 -27.08 18.99 -15.82
CA TRP A 241 -27.56 17.84 -15.05
C TRP A 241 -26.84 16.53 -15.40
N VAL A 242 -26.35 16.40 -16.64
CA VAL A 242 -25.58 15.24 -17.11
C VAL A 242 -24.27 15.13 -16.35
N GLU A 243 -23.54 16.22 -16.18
CA GLU A 243 -22.26 16.26 -15.46
C GLU A 243 -22.43 15.91 -13.97
N TYR A 244 -23.49 16.41 -13.34
CA TYR A 244 -23.88 16.00 -11.99
C TYR A 244 -24.22 14.50 -11.91
N SER A 245 -24.94 13.97 -12.91
CA SER A 245 -25.31 12.54 -12.94
C SER A 245 -24.09 11.63 -13.09
N ILE A 246 -23.11 12.01 -13.90
CA ILE A 246 -21.86 11.26 -14.08
C ILE A 246 -21.07 11.28 -12.77
N THR A 247 -20.99 12.44 -12.12
CA THR A 247 -20.32 12.60 -10.82
C THR A 247 -20.98 11.72 -9.76
N LEU A 248 -22.31 11.76 -9.64
CA LEU A 248 -23.05 10.90 -8.72
C LEU A 248 -22.86 9.40 -9.05
N GLY A 249 -22.86 9.05 -10.34
CA GLY A 249 -22.59 7.70 -10.82
C GLY A 249 -21.21 7.18 -10.39
N SER A 250 -20.19 8.04 -10.41
CA SER A 250 -18.85 7.69 -9.94
C SER A 250 -18.80 7.35 -8.45
N PHE A 251 -19.53 8.10 -7.60
CA PHE A 251 -19.67 7.78 -6.18
C PHE A 251 -20.40 6.44 -5.98
N ALA A 252 -21.50 6.22 -6.70
CA ALA A 252 -22.23 4.97 -6.63
C ALA A 252 -21.35 3.77 -7.03
N PHE A 253 -20.57 3.91 -8.10
CA PHE A 253 -19.62 2.88 -8.55
C PHE A 253 -18.51 2.63 -7.52
N PHE A 254 -17.97 3.68 -6.90
CA PHE A 254 -17.00 3.54 -5.82
C PHE A 254 -17.58 2.76 -4.63
N PHE A 255 -18.76 3.16 -4.14
CA PHE A 255 -19.39 2.50 -2.99
C PHE A 255 -19.79 1.06 -3.29
N LEU A 256 -20.24 0.76 -4.52
CA LEU A 256 -20.51 -0.61 -4.96
C LEU A 256 -19.30 -1.52 -4.76
N TRP A 257 -18.14 -1.12 -5.28
CA TRP A 257 -16.90 -1.91 -5.15
C TRP A 257 -16.35 -1.90 -3.73
N PHE A 258 -16.43 -0.77 -3.04
CA PHE A 258 -15.99 -0.65 -1.65
C PHE A 258 -16.75 -1.61 -0.74
N PHE A 259 -18.09 -1.62 -0.82
CA PHE A 259 -18.91 -2.55 -0.05
C PHE A 259 -18.70 -4.00 -0.50
N GLY A 260 -18.55 -4.23 -1.81
CA GLY A 260 -18.18 -5.53 -2.36
C GLY A 260 -16.90 -6.08 -1.71
N PHE A 261 -15.81 -5.33 -1.76
CA PHE A 261 -14.55 -5.74 -1.13
C PHE A 261 -14.68 -5.90 0.38
N SER A 262 -15.41 -5.00 1.06
CA SER A 262 -15.59 -5.10 2.52
C SER A 262 -16.35 -6.35 2.97
N LYS A 263 -17.23 -6.88 2.10
CA LYS A 263 -18.05 -8.05 2.38
C LYS A 263 -17.36 -9.35 1.98
N PHE A 264 -16.65 -9.35 0.85
CA PHE A 264 -16.10 -10.57 0.26
C PHE A 264 -14.64 -10.81 0.61
N LEU A 265 -13.88 -9.79 1.00
CA LEU A 265 -12.46 -9.89 1.31
C LEU A 265 -12.18 -9.52 2.77
N PRO A 266 -11.07 -10.01 3.36
CA PRO A 266 -10.63 -9.57 4.68
C PRO A 266 -10.42 -8.05 4.71
N THR A 267 -11.14 -7.34 5.58
CA THR A 267 -11.08 -5.88 5.73
C THR A 267 -9.93 -5.39 6.61
N VAL A 268 -9.34 -6.28 7.40
CA VAL A 268 -8.21 -6.02 8.30
C VAL A 268 -7.09 -6.98 7.92
N PRO A 269 -5.83 -6.51 7.82
CA PRO A 269 -4.69 -7.39 7.54
C PRO A 269 -4.44 -8.32 8.75
N ILE A 270 -4.87 -9.57 8.62
CA ILE A 270 -4.88 -10.53 9.75
C ILE A 270 -3.45 -10.95 10.09
N SER A 271 -2.66 -11.24 9.06
CA SER A 271 -1.24 -11.61 9.17
C SER A 271 -0.41 -10.55 9.90
N GLU A 272 -0.53 -9.27 9.52
CA GLU A 272 0.20 -8.17 10.19
C GLU A 272 -0.24 -7.98 11.65
N LEU A 273 -1.54 -8.07 11.93
CA LEU A 273 -2.06 -7.96 13.29
C LEU A 273 -1.50 -9.08 14.18
N LYS A 274 -1.52 -10.32 13.67
CA LYS A 274 -0.96 -11.47 14.39
C LYS A 274 0.56 -11.37 14.55
N THR A 275 1.29 -10.84 13.56
CA THR A 275 2.74 -10.59 13.69
C THR A 275 3.03 -9.64 14.85
N ARG A 276 2.25 -8.57 15.05
CA ARG A 276 2.42 -7.68 16.21
C ARG A 276 2.22 -8.41 17.53
N ILE A 277 1.23 -9.30 17.61
CA ILE A 277 0.95 -10.11 18.81
C ILE A 277 2.08 -11.12 19.06
N ALA A 278 2.54 -11.81 18.01
CA ALA A 278 3.62 -12.79 18.10
C ALA A 278 4.96 -12.12 18.50
N GLY A 279 5.24 -10.92 17.99
CA GLY A 279 6.43 -10.15 18.34
C GLY A 279 6.49 -9.75 19.82
N MET A 280 5.34 -9.56 20.49
CA MET A 280 5.31 -9.32 21.94
C MET A 280 5.65 -10.57 22.76
N GLN A 281 5.54 -11.76 22.16
CA GLN A 281 5.79 -13.05 22.83
C GLN A 281 7.21 -13.59 22.58
N SER A 282 7.90 -13.12 21.55
CA SER A 282 9.26 -13.55 21.21
C SER A 282 10.32 -12.82 22.06
N ARG A 283 11.24 -13.57 22.66
CA ARG A 283 12.48 -13.02 23.25
C ARG A 283 13.58 -12.99 22.18
N PRO A 284 14.48 -11.98 22.18
CA PRO A 284 15.64 -12.00 21.30
C PRO A 284 16.54 -13.19 21.66
N THR A 285 16.97 -13.92 20.64
CA THR A 285 17.76 -15.15 20.77
C THR A 285 19.03 -15.09 19.92
N GLU A 286 20.09 -15.74 20.39
CA GLU A 286 21.36 -15.88 19.67
C GLU A 286 21.21 -16.66 18.36
N GLU A 287 22.04 -16.32 17.37
CA GLU A 287 22.04 -16.92 16.03
C GLU A 287 22.60 -18.35 16.02
N CYS A 288 22.14 -19.17 15.09
CA CYS A 288 22.79 -20.44 14.80
C CYS A 288 24.20 -20.27 14.21
N ALA A 289 25.08 -21.21 14.54
CA ALA A 289 26.41 -21.27 13.94
C ALA A 289 26.37 -21.65 12.44
N VAL A 290 25.41 -22.48 12.01
CA VAL A 290 25.32 -23.06 10.66
C VAL A 290 24.04 -22.62 9.95
N CYS A 291 24.12 -22.36 8.64
CA CYS A 291 22.96 -22.02 7.82
C CYS A 291 22.06 -23.24 7.62
N VAL A 292 20.75 -23.06 7.87
CA VAL A 292 19.75 -24.11 7.72
C VAL A 292 19.11 -24.02 6.33
N SER A 293 19.02 -25.14 5.64
CA SER A 293 18.37 -25.26 4.33
C SER A 293 16.94 -25.79 4.46
N ALA A 294 16.05 -25.38 3.54
CA ALA A 294 14.68 -25.89 3.50
C ALA A 294 14.69 -27.40 3.16
N GLY A 295 14.23 -28.23 4.08
CA GLY A 295 14.15 -29.68 3.90
C GLY A 295 13.01 -30.09 2.96
N SER A 296 13.30 -30.89 1.93
CA SER A 296 12.28 -31.52 1.08
C SER A 296 11.88 -32.87 1.67
N GLY A 297 10.68 -32.97 2.24
CA GLY A 297 10.20 -34.19 2.90
C GLY A 297 9.68 -35.29 1.98
N ALA A 298 10.10 -35.36 0.71
CA ALA A 298 9.55 -36.32 -0.25
C ALA A 298 10.28 -37.68 -0.28
N GLU A 299 11.55 -37.75 0.13
CA GLU A 299 12.39 -38.97 0.02
C GLU A 299 13.11 -39.36 1.32
N HIS A 300 12.91 -38.61 2.41
CA HIS A 300 13.58 -38.84 3.69
C HIS A 300 12.58 -38.88 4.85
N THR A 301 12.92 -39.66 5.88
CA THR A 301 12.22 -39.70 7.15
C THR A 301 12.04 -38.27 7.69
N SER A 302 10.79 -37.90 7.96
CA SER A 302 10.45 -36.53 8.34
C SER A 302 9.54 -36.50 9.56
N VAL A 303 9.79 -35.54 10.44
CA VAL A 303 8.96 -35.30 11.61
C VAL A 303 8.39 -33.89 11.51
N LEU A 304 7.06 -33.79 11.55
CA LEU A 304 6.33 -32.53 11.62
C LEU A 304 5.86 -32.31 13.06
N ALA A 305 6.44 -31.32 13.73
CA ALA A 305 6.02 -30.87 15.04
C ALA A 305 5.12 -29.62 14.93
N VAL A 306 3.99 -29.63 15.64
CA VAL A 306 3.03 -28.51 15.68
C VAL A 306 3.10 -27.83 17.04
N PHE A 307 3.18 -26.51 17.04
CA PHE A 307 3.27 -25.67 18.23
C PHE A 307 2.14 -24.64 18.27
N SER A 308 1.65 -24.34 19.47
CA SER A 308 0.65 -23.30 19.73
C SER A 308 1.24 -21.89 19.86
N HIS A 309 2.54 -21.79 20.17
CA HIS A 309 3.20 -20.51 20.46
C HIS A 309 4.52 -20.37 19.68
N ALA A 310 4.76 -19.17 19.14
CA ALA A 310 5.98 -18.84 18.41
C ALA A 310 7.26 -19.01 19.25
N GLY A 311 7.19 -18.75 20.56
CA GLY A 311 8.34 -18.91 21.47
C GLY A 311 8.83 -20.36 21.55
N ARG A 312 7.92 -21.34 21.65
CA ARG A 312 8.28 -22.77 21.71
C ARG A 312 8.87 -23.27 20.38
N LEU A 313 8.33 -22.77 19.27
CA LEU A 313 8.90 -23.03 17.94
C LEU A 313 10.36 -22.55 17.88
N LEU A 314 10.65 -21.33 18.33
CA LEU A 314 12.02 -20.78 18.34
C LEU A 314 12.97 -21.61 19.22
N GLU A 315 12.49 -22.07 20.37
CA GLU A 315 13.26 -22.92 21.27
C GLU A 315 13.57 -24.30 20.65
N ALA A 316 12.59 -24.91 19.97
CA ALA A 316 12.77 -26.15 19.21
C ALA A 316 13.81 -25.98 18.09
N VAL A 317 13.69 -24.91 17.29
CA VAL A 317 14.64 -24.60 16.21
C VAL A 317 16.05 -24.44 16.77
N LYS A 318 16.21 -23.73 17.90
CA LYS A 318 17.51 -23.55 18.55
C LYS A 318 18.11 -24.89 19.01
N SER A 319 17.32 -25.70 19.72
CA SER A 319 17.75 -27.02 20.22
C SER A 319 18.26 -27.92 19.10
N LEU A 320 17.50 -27.99 18.01
CA LEU A 320 17.85 -28.81 16.84
C LEU A 320 19.08 -28.27 16.10
N CYS A 321 19.18 -26.94 16.00
CA CYS A 321 20.32 -26.31 15.37
C CYS A 321 21.61 -26.53 16.16
N SER A 322 21.56 -26.39 17.49
CA SER A 322 22.69 -26.72 18.38
C SER A 322 23.09 -28.20 18.32
N SER A 323 22.15 -29.06 17.94
CA SER A 323 22.38 -30.51 17.78
C SER A 323 22.91 -30.91 16.40
N GLY A 324 23.06 -29.97 15.47
CA GLY A 324 23.67 -30.18 14.15
C GLY A 324 22.68 -30.49 13.01
N PHE A 325 21.37 -30.41 13.24
CA PHE A 325 20.39 -30.59 12.17
C PHE A 325 20.40 -29.35 11.24
N THR A 326 20.46 -29.57 9.93
CA THR A 326 20.60 -28.49 8.93
C THR A 326 19.50 -28.45 7.87
N LYS A 327 18.60 -29.44 7.85
CA LYS A 327 17.47 -29.52 6.91
C LYS A 327 16.15 -29.34 7.66
N MET A 328 15.66 -28.10 7.73
CA MET A 328 14.42 -27.76 8.42
C MET A 328 13.58 -26.79 7.60
N GLU A 329 12.26 -26.95 7.65
CA GLU A 329 11.31 -25.99 7.11
C GLU A 329 10.33 -25.57 8.20
N VAL A 330 10.23 -24.26 8.43
CA VAL A 330 9.28 -23.68 9.39
C VAL A 330 8.02 -23.26 8.65
N PHE A 331 6.86 -23.58 9.20
CA PHE A 331 5.56 -23.08 8.76
C PHE A 331 5.01 -22.13 9.82
N SER A 332 4.59 -20.94 9.40
CA SER A 332 4.09 -19.92 10.32
C SER A 332 2.93 -19.14 9.70
N PRO A 333 1.87 -18.86 10.50
CA PRO A 333 0.75 -18.03 10.08
C PRO A 333 1.13 -16.56 9.98
N VAL A 334 2.31 -16.22 10.53
CA VAL A 334 2.80 -14.85 10.67
C VAL A 334 4.25 -14.74 10.26
N LYS A 335 4.66 -13.53 9.90
CA LYS A 335 6.07 -13.20 9.77
C LYS A 335 6.76 -13.29 11.14
N LEU A 336 7.78 -14.14 11.24
CA LEU A 336 8.66 -14.26 12.41
C LEU A 336 10.09 -13.89 12.00
N ASP A 337 10.46 -12.62 12.17
CA ASP A 337 11.80 -12.12 11.83
C ASP A 337 12.91 -12.84 12.61
N GLU A 338 12.62 -13.28 13.84
CA GLU A 338 13.57 -14.02 14.67
C GLU A 338 13.90 -15.41 14.10
N VAL A 339 12.97 -16.07 13.41
CA VAL A 339 13.24 -17.37 12.75
C VAL A 339 14.24 -17.20 11.61
N GLU A 340 14.11 -16.14 10.81
CA GLU A 340 15.03 -15.85 9.69
C GLU A 340 16.45 -15.59 10.20
N LYS A 341 16.58 -14.85 11.32
CA LYS A 341 17.86 -14.56 11.99
C LYS A 341 18.48 -15.83 12.57
N VAL A 342 17.70 -16.61 13.33
CA VAL A 342 18.20 -17.85 13.96
C VAL A 342 18.65 -18.83 12.90
N MET A 343 17.89 -19.06 11.83
CA MET A 343 18.23 -20.04 10.78
C MET A 343 19.32 -19.57 9.81
N ARG A 344 19.77 -18.30 9.88
CA ARG A 344 20.69 -17.66 8.91
C ARG A 344 20.28 -17.92 7.45
N SER A 345 19.01 -17.66 7.14
CA SER A 345 18.46 -17.91 5.81
C SER A 345 19.18 -17.10 4.73
N PRO A 346 19.36 -17.64 3.50
CA PRO A 346 20.01 -16.92 2.41
C PRO A 346 19.20 -15.68 2.00
N LYS A 347 19.86 -14.68 1.44
CA LYS A 347 19.17 -13.48 0.93
C LYS A 347 18.30 -13.84 -0.28
N SER A 348 17.07 -13.35 -0.30
CA SER A 348 16.13 -13.56 -1.41
C SER A 348 16.69 -13.02 -2.75
N PRO A 349 16.65 -13.80 -3.84
CA PRO A 349 17.06 -13.39 -5.18
C PRO A 349 16.09 -12.38 -5.82
N VAL A 350 14.89 -12.17 -5.26
CA VAL A 350 13.88 -11.20 -5.74
C VAL A 350 14.45 -9.78 -5.89
N ARG A 351 15.48 -9.44 -5.12
CA ARG A 351 16.21 -8.16 -5.23
C ARG A 351 16.81 -7.93 -6.63
N PHE A 352 17.35 -8.97 -7.25
CA PHE A 352 17.98 -8.86 -8.57
C PHE A 352 16.93 -8.75 -9.67
N TRP A 353 15.80 -9.45 -9.52
CA TRP A 353 14.65 -9.30 -10.41
C TRP A 353 14.12 -7.87 -10.40
N THR A 354 13.91 -7.33 -9.20
CA THR A 354 13.44 -5.94 -9.04
C THR A 354 14.41 -4.94 -9.64
N LEU A 355 15.71 -5.08 -9.35
CA LEU A 355 16.74 -4.18 -9.86
C LEU A 355 16.84 -4.24 -11.39
N ALA A 356 16.89 -5.45 -11.97
CA ALA A 356 16.97 -5.63 -13.41
C ALA A 356 15.73 -5.05 -14.12
N GLY A 357 14.53 -5.29 -13.56
CA GLY A 357 13.29 -4.71 -14.07
C GLY A 357 13.26 -3.19 -13.98
N ALA A 358 13.72 -2.62 -12.86
CA ALA A 358 13.77 -1.18 -12.66
C ALA A 358 14.72 -0.50 -13.67
N VAL A 359 15.93 -1.05 -13.86
CA VAL A 359 16.90 -0.52 -14.83
C VAL A 359 16.38 -0.66 -16.27
N ALA A 360 15.80 -1.81 -16.61
CA ALA A 360 15.18 -2.01 -17.92
C ALA A 360 14.02 -1.05 -18.17
N GLY A 361 13.18 -0.79 -17.15
CA GLY A 361 12.10 0.18 -17.19
C GLY A 361 12.59 1.62 -17.38
N MET A 362 13.68 2.00 -16.70
CA MET A 362 14.30 3.32 -16.85
C MET A 362 14.82 3.52 -18.28
N ILE A 363 15.61 2.57 -18.78
CA ILE A 363 16.16 2.61 -20.14
C ILE A 363 15.03 2.63 -21.17
N GLY A 364 14.02 1.77 -20.99
CA GLY A 364 12.86 1.69 -21.87
C GLY A 364 12.03 2.97 -21.88
N GLY A 365 11.85 3.62 -20.72
CA GLY A 365 11.11 4.89 -20.64
C GLY A 365 11.84 6.05 -21.32
N PHE A 366 13.16 6.17 -21.15
CA PHE A 366 13.95 7.13 -21.93
C PHE A 366 13.93 6.81 -23.42
N TRP A 367 14.10 5.54 -23.79
CA TRP A 367 14.07 5.11 -25.18
C TRP A 367 12.74 5.44 -25.86
N LEU A 368 11.62 5.19 -25.17
CA LEU A 368 10.28 5.54 -25.64
C LEU A 368 10.13 7.06 -25.81
N ALA A 369 10.46 7.85 -24.78
CA ALA A 369 10.29 9.29 -24.81
C ALA A 369 11.15 9.97 -25.89
N ILE A 370 12.42 9.55 -26.01
CA ILE A 370 13.35 10.03 -27.05
C ILE A 370 12.85 9.59 -28.42
N GLY A 371 12.48 8.32 -28.58
CA GLY A 371 11.96 7.79 -29.85
C GLY A 371 10.73 8.56 -30.33
N THR A 372 9.76 8.79 -29.45
CA THR A 372 8.56 9.57 -29.77
C THR A 372 8.90 11.03 -30.13
N GLY A 373 9.80 11.68 -29.38
CA GLY A 373 10.22 13.05 -29.64
C GLY A 373 11.02 13.22 -30.95
N LEU A 374 11.79 12.21 -31.36
CA LEU A 374 12.52 12.20 -32.63
C LEU A 374 11.60 11.94 -33.82
N VAL A 375 10.60 11.06 -33.68
CA VAL A 375 9.63 10.76 -34.76
C VAL A 375 8.64 11.91 -34.95
N ASN A 376 8.16 12.53 -33.86
CA ASN A 376 7.17 13.61 -33.88
C ASN A 376 7.82 14.92 -33.43
N SER A 377 8.77 15.42 -34.20
CA SER A 377 9.57 16.61 -33.88
C SER A 377 8.76 17.91 -34.01
N ILE A 378 7.94 18.21 -33.01
CA ILE A 378 7.25 19.50 -32.90
C ILE A 378 8.05 20.38 -31.94
N VAL A 379 8.83 21.31 -32.48
CA VAL A 379 9.58 22.28 -31.69
C VAL A 379 8.64 23.40 -31.25
N VAL A 380 8.14 23.32 -30.02
CA VAL A 380 7.31 24.36 -29.40
C VAL A 380 8.15 25.17 -28.41
N GLY A 381 8.17 26.49 -28.57
CA GLY A 381 8.83 27.41 -27.63
C GLY A 381 10.36 27.29 -27.57
N GLY A 382 11.01 26.88 -28.66
CA GLY A 382 12.48 26.81 -28.77
C GLY A 382 13.16 25.71 -27.95
N LYS A 383 12.38 24.79 -27.36
CA LYS A 383 12.90 23.67 -26.56
C LYS A 383 13.54 22.61 -27.47
N PRO A 384 14.62 21.94 -27.03
CA PRO A 384 15.21 20.84 -27.79
C PRO A 384 14.21 19.70 -27.95
N THR A 385 14.24 19.05 -29.13
CA THR A 385 13.41 17.86 -29.44
C THR A 385 13.61 16.75 -28.42
N VAL A 386 14.84 16.61 -27.91
CA VAL A 386 15.16 15.76 -26.77
C VAL A 386 15.24 16.62 -25.51
N SER A 387 14.15 16.60 -24.72
CA SER A 387 14.05 17.33 -23.45
C SER A 387 14.20 16.36 -22.27
N LEU A 388 15.40 16.29 -21.71
CA LEU A 388 15.74 15.28 -20.69
C LEU A 388 14.88 15.39 -19.42
N ILE A 389 14.63 16.60 -18.93
CA ILE A 389 13.92 16.82 -17.66
C ILE A 389 12.47 16.27 -17.70
N PRO A 390 11.63 16.62 -18.70
CA PRO A 390 10.32 15.97 -18.85
C PRO A 390 10.40 14.46 -19.05
N PHE A 391 11.42 13.97 -19.78
CA PHE A 391 11.54 12.54 -20.06
C PHE A 391 11.91 11.71 -18.83
N CYS A 392 12.56 12.32 -17.82
CA CYS A 392 12.80 11.67 -16.53
C CYS A 392 11.52 11.17 -15.86
N ILE A 393 10.38 11.82 -16.09
CA ILE A 393 9.08 11.41 -15.55
C ILE A 393 8.67 10.06 -16.15
N ILE A 394 8.73 9.95 -17.48
CA ILE A 394 8.37 8.72 -18.20
C ILE A 394 9.35 7.60 -17.82
N ALA A 395 10.65 7.90 -17.73
CA ALA A 395 11.66 6.95 -17.27
C ALA A 395 11.43 6.48 -15.83
N PHE A 396 11.02 7.40 -14.94
CA PHE A 396 10.71 7.10 -13.55
C PHE A 396 9.46 6.22 -13.41
N GLU A 397 8.37 6.54 -14.10
CA GLU A 397 7.16 5.70 -14.15
C GLU A 397 7.46 4.32 -14.75
N GLY A 398 8.26 4.27 -15.82
CA GLY A 398 8.75 3.02 -16.42
C GLY A 398 9.57 2.17 -15.45
N THR A 399 10.44 2.80 -14.65
CA THR A 399 11.24 2.16 -13.59
C THR A 399 10.33 1.47 -12.57
N ILE A 400 9.28 2.16 -12.13
CA ILE A 400 8.35 1.64 -11.12
C ILE A 400 7.48 0.53 -11.70
N LEU A 401 6.95 0.71 -12.91
CA LEU A 401 6.09 -0.27 -13.57
C LEU A 401 6.83 -1.58 -13.84
N VAL A 402 7.95 -1.52 -14.58
CA VAL A 402 8.71 -2.72 -14.97
C VAL A 402 9.41 -3.32 -13.75
N GLY A 403 9.90 -2.50 -12.82
CA GLY A 403 10.44 -2.95 -11.54
C GLY A 403 9.41 -3.72 -10.70
N SER A 404 8.18 -3.23 -10.60
CA SER A 404 7.08 -3.89 -9.88
C SER A 404 6.66 -5.20 -10.54
N LEU A 405 6.58 -5.25 -11.87
CA LEU A 405 6.26 -6.47 -12.61
C LEU A 405 7.37 -7.53 -12.46
N ALA A 406 8.64 -7.13 -12.57
CA ALA A 406 9.76 -8.03 -12.36
C ALA A 406 9.84 -8.53 -10.91
N ASN A 407 9.54 -7.67 -9.93
CA ASN A 407 9.42 -8.04 -8.52
C ASN A 407 8.32 -9.10 -8.30
N LEU A 408 7.14 -8.91 -8.91
CA LEU A 408 6.06 -9.89 -8.87
C LEU A 408 6.49 -11.23 -9.49
N THR A 409 7.11 -11.20 -10.67
CA THR A 409 7.61 -12.39 -11.34
C THR A 409 8.64 -13.13 -10.48
N GLY A 410 9.60 -12.39 -9.90
CA GLY A 410 10.58 -12.95 -8.97
C GLY A 410 9.92 -13.59 -7.75
N LEU A 411 8.90 -12.96 -7.17
CA LEU A 411 8.13 -13.53 -6.07
C LEU A 411 7.43 -14.83 -6.48
N LEU A 412 6.70 -14.82 -7.61
CA LEU A 412 5.96 -16.00 -8.08
C LEU A 412 6.87 -17.20 -8.33
N LEU A 413 8.03 -16.98 -8.96
CA LEU A 413 8.98 -18.04 -9.29
C LEU A 413 9.69 -18.59 -8.04
N HIS A 414 10.23 -17.72 -7.19
CA HIS A 414 11.07 -18.15 -6.06
C HIS A 414 10.26 -18.63 -4.85
N ALA A 415 9.13 -17.99 -4.55
CA ALA A 415 8.20 -18.50 -3.54
C ALA A 415 7.35 -19.69 -4.06
N ARG A 416 7.55 -20.08 -5.33
CA ARG A 416 6.82 -21.16 -6.02
C ARG A 416 5.30 -21.03 -5.82
N LEU A 417 4.81 -19.80 -5.96
CA LEU A 417 3.39 -19.50 -5.96
C LEU A 417 2.79 -20.01 -7.28
N LEU A 418 1.46 -20.15 -7.36
CA LEU A 418 0.71 -20.86 -8.42
C LEU A 418 0.70 -22.39 -8.29
N ARG A 419 0.95 -22.92 -7.09
CA ARG A 419 0.76 -24.35 -6.81
C ARG A 419 -0.72 -24.66 -6.59
N TYR A 420 -1.26 -25.60 -7.35
CA TYR A 420 -2.66 -26.02 -7.23
C TYR A 420 -2.90 -27.06 -6.13
N LYS A 421 -1.86 -27.85 -5.79
CA LYS A 421 -1.88 -28.83 -4.71
C LYS A 421 -1.03 -28.35 -3.54
N ALA A 422 -1.57 -28.45 -2.32
CA ALA A 422 -0.80 -28.20 -1.12
C ALA A 422 0.33 -29.25 -0.97
N PRO A 423 1.49 -28.88 -0.40
CA PRO A 423 2.54 -29.84 -0.05
C PRO A 423 1.99 -30.94 0.85
N ALA A 424 2.56 -32.15 0.74
CA ALA A 424 2.08 -33.32 1.45
C ALA A 424 2.19 -33.23 2.99
N HIS A 425 2.96 -32.26 3.50
CA HIS A 425 3.22 -31.99 4.92
C HIS A 425 2.54 -30.72 5.43
N TYR A 426 1.64 -30.15 4.62
CA TYR A 426 0.96 -28.91 4.97
C TYR A 426 -0.25 -29.19 5.86
N ASP A 427 -0.22 -28.65 7.08
CA ASP A 427 -1.40 -28.55 7.93
C ASP A 427 -2.10 -27.21 7.67
N ARG A 428 -3.42 -27.25 7.46
CA ARG A 428 -4.29 -26.08 7.26
C ARG A 428 -4.26 -25.12 8.45
N ARG A 429 -3.91 -25.61 9.64
CA ARG A 429 -3.77 -24.78 10.86
C ARG A 429 -2.59 -23.81 10.76
N PHE A 430 -1.62 -24.04 9.88
CA PHE A 430 -0.45 -23.18 9.71
C PHE A 430 -0.73 -21.82 9.07
N SER A 431 -1.83 -21.65 8.33
CA SER A 431 -2.25 -20.32 7.86
C SER A 431 -3.10 -19.57 8.90
N ARG A 432 -3.57 -20.27 9.95
CA ARG A 432 -4.50 -19.75 10.94
C ARG A 432 -3.78 -19.31 12.19
N ASP A 433 -3.35 -20.25 13.03
CA ASP A 433 -2.94 -19.94 14.40
C ASP A 433 -1.85 -20.87 14.95
N LYS A 434 -1.53 -21.96 14.26
CA LYS A 434 -0.50 -22.91 14.70
C LYS A 434 0.80 -22.72 13.94
N PHE A 435 1.90 -23.06 14.59
CA PHE A 435 3.24 -23.01 14.04
C PHE A 435 3.71 -24.45 13.76
N GLY A 436 4.38 -24.67 12.64
CA GLY A 436 4.89 -25.98 12.24
C GLY A 436 6.41 -25.97 12.10
N LEU A 437 7.05 -27.07 12.49
CA LEU A 437 8.46 -27.33 12.22
C LEU A 437 8.57 -28.71 11.55
N LEU A 438 8.98 -28.71 10.30
CA LEU A 438 9.31 -29.92 9.55
C LEU A 438 10.82 -30.11 9.58
N VAL A 439 11.27 -31.25 10.09
CA VAL A 439 12.70 -31.62 10.11
C VAL A 439 12.85 -32.90 9.32
N THR A 440 13.79 -32.92 8.37
CA THR A 440 14.16 -34.14 7.66
C THR A 440 15.47 -34.67 8.21
N CYS A 441 15.48 -35.94 8.61
CA CYS A 441 16.66 -36.61 9.16
C CYS A 441 16.89 -37.95 8.46
N ASP A 442 18.08 -38.49 8.62
CA ASP A 442 18.38 -39.85 8.21
C ASP A 442 17.72 -40.85 9.18
N SER A 443 17.39 -42.06 8.72
CA SER A 443 16.56 -43.02 9.48
C SER A 443 17.14 -43.41 10.84
N GLY A 444 18.47 -43.32 11.02
CA GLY A 444 19.14 -43.62 12.30
C GLY A 444 19.04 -42.50 13.35
N GLU A 445 18.62 -41.29 12.99
CA GLU A 445 18.55 -40.15 13.91
C GLU A 445 17.13 -39.83 14.40
N LEU A 446 16.13 -40.65 14.04
CA LEU A 446 14.72 -40.39 14.34
C LEU A 446 14.43 -40.31 15.84
N GLU A 447 14.97 -41.23 16.64
CA GLU A 447 14.77 -41.23 18.10
C GLU A 447 15.40 -39.99 18.77
N ARG A 448 16.58 -39.59 18.30
CA ARG A 448 17.27 -38.37 18.75
C ARG A 448 16.45 -37.13 18.41
N LEU A 449 15.91 -37.07 17.19
CA LEU A 449 15.05 -35.98 16.74
C LEU A 449 13.77 -35.87 17.57
N GLN A 450 13.08 -36.99 17.80
CA GLN A 450 11.87 -37.03 18.63
C GLN A 450 12.13 -36.59 20.07
N THR A 451 13.24 -37.01 20.66
CA THR A 451 13.62 -36.63 22.03
C THR A 451 13.83 -35.12 22.15
N LEU A 452 14.56 -34.53 21.19
CA LEU A 452 14.84 -33.09 21.16
C LEU A 452 13.57 -32.26 20.91
N LEU A 453 12.69 -32.73 20.03
CA LEU A 453 11.41 -32.08 19.76
C LEU A 453 10.47 -32.17 20.97
N SER A 454 10.40 -33.32 21.64
CA SER A 454 9.55 -33.52 22.82
C SER A 454 9.92 -32.58 23.97
N ALA A 455 11.20 -32.24 24.12
CA ALA A 455 11.67 -31.27 25.11
C ALA A 455 11.09 -29.86 24.90
N ALA A 456 10.74 -29.49 23.66
CA ALA A 456 10.13 -28.21 23.34
C ALA A 456 8.59 -28.20 23.50
N VAL A 457 8.00 -29.32 23.98
CA VAL A 457 6.57 -29.49 24.27
C VAL A 457 5.67 -29.13 23.07
N PRO A 458 5.78 -29.87 21.95
CA PRO A 458 4.88 -29.73 20.81
C PRO A 458 3.48 -30.22 21.21
N GLU A 459 2.47 -29.63 20.58
CA GLU A 459 1.07 -30.03 20.77
C GLU A 459 0.78 -31.36 20.06
N GLU A 460 1.36 -31.53 18.86
CA GLU A 460 1.25 -32.74 18.06
C GLU A 460 2.55 -33.02 17.32
N MET A 461 2.86 -34.30 17.11
CA MET A 461 3.99 -34.74 16.29
C MET A 461 3.52 -35.80 15.31
N HIS A 462 3.73 -35.55 14.02
CA HIS A 462 3.44 -36.49 12.95
C HIS A 462 4.76 -37.01 12.39
N VAL A 463 4.94 -38.33 12.45
CA VAL A 463 6.12 -39.01 11.91
C VAL A 463 5.74 -39.63 10.58
N ARG A 464 6.53 -39.34 9.54
CA ARG A 464 6.37 -39.95 8.23
C ARG A 464 7.68 -40.66 7.88
N GLN A 465 7.59 -41.99 7.81
CA GLN A 465 8.66 -42.88 7.37
C GLN A 465 8.56 -43.13 5.87
#